data_AF-F4QDK4-F1
#
_entry.id   AF-F4QDK4-F1
#
_cell.length_a   1.000
_cell.length_b   1.000
_cell.length_c   1.000
_cell.angle_alpha   90.00
_cell.angle_beta   90.00
_cell.angle_gamma   90.00
#
_symmetry.space_group_name_H-M   'P 1'
#
loop_
_entity.id
_entity.type
_entity.pdbx_description
1 polymer ?
#
loop_
_entity_poly.entity_id
_entity_poly.type
_entity_poly.pdbx_seq_one_letter_code
_entity_poly.pdbx_strand_id
1 'polypeptide(L)' 'MSINIDAVKTYIKKGKDAVLNTPEIERKVKDATSNDKWGPTGTQMQEISRASYS' A
#
# COMPACT_ATOMS: atom_id res chain seq x y z
N MET A 1 -20.21 -18.24 14.09
CA MET A 1 -19.28 -17.10 14.11
C MET A 1 -18.37 -17.21 12.91
N SER A 2 -18.68 -16.46 11.84
CA SER A 2 -17.90 -16.48 10.60
C SER A 2 -16.64 -15.66 10.82
N ILE A 3 -15.48 -16.30 10.82
CA ILE A 3 -14.21 -15.57 10.83
C ILE A 3 -14.15 -14.80 9.51
N ASN A 4 -14.09 -13.48 9.59
CA ASN A 4 -13.99 -12.61 8.42
C ASN A 4 -12.58 -12.76 7.83
N ILE A 5 -12.44 -13.66 6.85
CA ILE A 5 -11.18 -13.99 6.18
C ILE A 5 -10.52 -12.75 5.56
N ASP A 6 -11.28 -11.74 5.14
CA ASP A 6 -10.76 -10.51 4.54
C ASP A 6 -10.13 -9.59 5.58
N ALA A 7 -10.73 -9.50 6.77
CA ALA A 7 -10.14 -8.83 7.91
C ALA A 7 -8.83 -9.52 8.34
N VAL A 8 -8.82 -10.86 8.39
CA VAL A 8 -7.61 -11.64 8.71
C VAL A 8 -6.51 -11.42 7.67
N LYS A 9 -6.82 -11.46 6.37
CA LYS A 9 -5.87 -11.14 5.29
C LYS A 9 -5.31 -9.73 5.42
N THR A 10 -6.16 -8.76 5.74
CA THR A 10 -5.77 -7.35 5.93
C THR A 10 -4.82 -7.20 7.11
N TYR A 11 -5.10 -7.87 8.24
CA TYR A 11 -4.25 -7.88 9.42
C TYR A 11 -2.88 -8.53 9.16
N ILE A 12 -2.87 -9.65 8.43
CA ILE A 12 -1.61 -10.32 8.04
C ILE A 12 -0.79 -9.43 7.12
N LYS A 13 -1.41 -8.74 6.15
CA LYS A 13 -0.70 -7.80 5.25
C LYS A 13 -0.07 -6.65 6.05
N LYS A 14 -0.84 -6.02 6.94
CA LYS A 14 -0.34 -4.95 7.82
C LYS A 14 0.78 -5.42 8.75
N GLY A 15 0.69 -6.63 9.29
CA GLY A 15 1.74 -7.21 10.14
C GLY A 15 3.04 -7.50 9.38
N LYS A 16 2.95 -8.00 8.14
CA LYS A 16 4.12 -8.19 7.28
C LYS A 16 4.77 -6.87 6.88
N ASP A 17 3.98 -5.86 6.55
CA ASP A 17 4.48 -4.51 6.20
C ASP A 17 5.28 -3.89 7.38
N ALA A 18 4.82 -4.10 8.63
CA ALA A 18 5.52 -3.63 9.83
C ALA A 18 6.82 -4.40 10.14
N VAL A 19 6.88 -5.70 9.82
CA VAL A 19 8.08 -6.55 10.04
C VAL A 19 9.13 -6.34 8.96
N LEU A 20 8.71 -6.08 7.72
CA LEU A 20 9.63 -5.88 6.59
C LEU A 20 10.34 -4.53 6.62
N ASN A 21 9.94 -3.61 7.51
CA ASN A 21 10.42 -2.22 7.54
C ASN A 21 10.38 -1.57 6.14
N THR A 22 9.45 -2.02 5.29
CA THR A 22 9.25 -1.48 3.95
C THR A 22 8.79 -0.04 4.16
N PRO A 23 9.60 0.97 3.76
CA PRO A 23 9.22 2.36 3.89
C PRO A 23 7.82 2.55 3.31
N GLU A 24 6.96 3.31 4.00
CA GLU A 24 5.58 3.54 3.57
C GLU A 24 5.53 3.99 2.09
N ILE A 25 6.55 4.74 1.66
CA ILE A 25 6.73 5.18 0.27
C ILE A 25 6.93 4.03 -0.73
N GLU A 26 7.66 2.96 -0.39
CA GLU A 26 7.84 1.80 -1.27
C GLU A 26 6.51 1.08 -1.52
N ARG A 27 5.65 1.00 -0.50
CA ARG A 27 4.30 0.43 -0.67
C ARG A 27 3.44 1.29 -1.58
N LYS A 28 3.51 2.62 -1.43
CA LYS A 28 2.76 3.56 -2.29
C LYS A 28 3.23 3.48 -3.74
N VAL A 29 4.55 3.41 -3.97
CA VAL A 29 5.12 3.24 -5.32
C VAL A 29 4.68 1.90 -5.92
N LYS A 30 4.70 0.82 -5.15
CA LYS A 30 4.24 -0.50 -5.61
C LYS A 30 2.76 -0.51 -5.99
N ASP A 31 1.91 0.14 -5.19
CA ASP A 31 0.48 0.25 -5.47
C ASP A 31 0.21 1.17 -6.68
N ALA A 32 1.01 2.23 -6.86
CA ALA A 32 0.91 3.14 -8.02
C ALA A 32 1.44 2.52 -9.34
N THR A 33 2.27 1.49 -9.25
CA THR A 33 2.86 0.75 -10.37
C THR A 33 2.27 -0.64 -10.54
N SER A 34 1.05 -0.85 -10.02
CA SER A 34 0.33 -2.11 -10.17
C SER A 34 0.06 -2.42 -11.65
N ASN A 35 -0.17 -3.71 -11.96
CA ASN A 35 -0.52 -4.15 -13.31
C ASN A 35 -2.01 -3.95 -13.63
N ASP A 36 -2.67 -3.02 -12.95
CA ASP A 36 -4.06 -2.71 -13.17
C ASP A 36 -4.24 -1.83 -14.42
N LYS A 37 -5.35 -1.99 -15.15
CA LYS A 37 -5.56 -1.33 -16.44
C LYS A 37 -5.75 0.20 -16.37
N TRP A 38 -5.94 0.76 -15.18
CA TRP A 38 -6.38 2.16 -14.98
C TRP A 38 -5.28 3.10 -14.48
N GLY A 39 -4.05 2.61 -14.26
CA GLY A 39 -2.92 3.44 -13.81
C GLY A 39 -3.10 4.04 -12.41
N PRO A 40 -2.13 4.85 -11.94
CA PRO A 40 -2.20 5.47 -10.62
C PRO A 40 -3.20 6.62 -10.57
N THR A 41 -3.89 6.74 -9.44
CA THR A 41 -4.77 7.88 -9.15
C THR A 41 -3.97 9.15 -8.82
N GLY A 42 -4.59 10.32 -9.00
CA GLY A 42 -3.98 11.61 -8.64
C GLY A 42 -3.59 11.70 -7.16
N THR A 43 -4.39 11.13 -6.26
CA THR A 43 -4.08 11.07 -4.82
C THR A 43 -2.82 10.27 -4.53
N GLN A 44 -2.68 9.08 -5.15
CA GLN A 44 -1.48 8.24 -5.00
C GLN A 44 -0.21 8.99 -5.43
N MET A 45 -0.25 9.67 -6.58
CA MET A 45 0.90 10.44 -7.07
C MET A 45 1.20 11.66 -6.20
N GLN A 46 0.17 12.32 -5.65
CA GLN A 46 0.37 13.44 -4.74
C GLN A 46 1.09 13.00 -3.45
N GLU A 47 0.71 11.86 -2.87
CA GLU A 47 1.38 11.32 -1.69
C GLU A 47 2.84 10.93 -1.96
N ILE A 48 3.12 10.36 -3.14
CA ILE A 48 4.49 10.03 -3.56
C ILE A 48 5.31 11.31 -3.77
N SER A 49 4.73 12.34 -4.40
CA SER A 49 5.42 13.62 -4.60
C SER A 49 5.79 14.30 -3.28
N ARG A 50 4.87 14.29 -2.29
CA ARG A 50 5.11 14.84 -0.94
C ARG A 50 6.32 14.21 -0.27
N ALA A 51 6.49 12.90 -0.43
CA ALA A 51 7.64 12.18 0.12
C ALA A 51 8.97 12.51 -0.58
N SER A 52 8.95 13.17 -1.74
CA SER A 52 10.17 13.49 -2.52
C SER A 52 10.79 14.84 -2.13
N TYR A 53 10.06 15.71 -1.43
CA TYR A 53 10.53 17.03 -0.98
C TYR A 53 10.37 17.25 0.53
N SER A 54 10.02 16.20 1.27
CA SER A 54 9.96 16.15 2.73
C SER A 54 11.29 15.82 3.36
#